data_AF-A0A832V0Q7-F1
#
_entry.id   AF-A0A832V0Q7-F1
#
_cell.length_a   1.000
_cell.length_b   1.000
_cell.length_c   1.000
_cell.angle_alpha   90.00
_cell.angle_beta   90.00
_cell.angle_gamma   90.00
#
_symmetry.space_group_name_H-M   'P 1'
#
loop_
_entity.id
_entity.type
_entity.pdbx_description
1 polymer ?
#
loop_
_entity_poly.entity_id
_entity_poly.type
_entity_poly.pdbx_seq_one_letter_code
_entity_poly.pdbx_strand_id
1 'polypeptide(L)'
;MVHVRELESHLRAIRTNSMSAIDEETGKVDQHTIDEQAQALKRWIADLETAYVEEAKRKPVDSNKIGAEGRKLVEEAWFAYEIMLEVEQRSGEPPRPAEYEQLPSGIVTGEARVAMLSALRDLTNHFAEFRRNVLKG
;
A
#
# COMPACT_ATOMS: atom_id res chain seq x y z
N MET A 1 -4.09 -8.27 -20.56
CA MET A 1 -5.29 -7.99 -19.74
C MET A 1 -4.95 -8.48 -18.34
N VAL A 2 -4.86 -7.59 -17.35
CA VAL A 2 -4.49 -7.98 -15.98
C VAL A 2 -5.65 -8.75 -15.36
N HIS A 3 -5.40 -9.94 -14.82
CA HIS A 3 -6.45 -10.69 -14.16
C HIS A 3 -6.70 -10.12 -12.76
N VAL A 4 -7.97 -9.84 -12.43
CA VAL A 4 -8.36 -9.25 -11.13
C VAL A 4 -7.88 -10.09 -9.92
N ARG A 5 -7.72 -11.41 -10.11
CA ARG A 5 -7.15 -12.29 -9.08
C ARG A 5 -5.64 -12.10 -8.88
N GLU A 6 -4.91 -11.73 -9.93
CA GLU A 6 -3.49 -11.40 -9.85
C GLU A 6 -3.29 -10.10 -9.07
N LEU A 7 -4.16 -9.10 -9.27
CA LEU A 7 -4.18 -7.88 -8.45
C LEU A 7 -4.34 -8.21 -6.97
N GLU A 8 -5.24 -9.14 -6.61
CA GLU A 8 -5.43 -9.52 -5.20
C GLU A 8 -4.17 -10.18 -4.63
N SER A 9 -3.56 -11.08 -5.40
CA SER A 9 -2.33 -11.76 -5.02
C SER A 9 -1.17 -10.79 -4.85
N HIS A 10 -1.00 -9.83 -5.78
CA HIS A 10 0.05 -8.82 -5.73
C HIS A 10 -0.12 -7.91 -4.51
N LEU A 11 -1.33 -7.43 -4.25
CA LEU A 11 -1.57 -6.57 -3.08
C LEU A 11 -1.30 -7.30 -1.76
N ARG A 12 -1.70 -8.57 -1.67
CA ARG A 12 -1.36 -9.42 -0.51
C ARG A 12 0.15 -9.60 -0.35
N ALA A 13 0.87 -9.83 -1.45
CA ALA A 13 2.32 -9.97 -1.44
C ALA A 13 3.01 -8.67 -0.97
N ILE A 14 2.58 -7.50 -1.48
CA ILE A 14 3.06 -6.18 -1.04
C ILE A 14 2.89 -6.06 0.48
N ARG A 15 1.69 -6.34 1.00
CA ARG A 15 1.43 -6.28 2.44
C ARG A 15 2.34 -7.21 3.23
N THR A 16 2.45 -8.47 2.82
CA THR A 16 3.29 -9.47 3.52
C THR A 16 4.76 -9.04 3.53
N ASN A 17 5.30 -8.62 2.39
CA ASN A 17 6.68 -8.19 2.28
C ASN A 17 6.96 -6.92 3.09
N SER A 18 6.04 -5.94 3.07
CA SER A 18 6.15 -4.74 3.91
C SER A 18 6.08 -5.04 5.41
N MET A 19 5.36 -6.09 5.82
CA MET A 19 5.37 -6.57 7.20
C MET A 19 6.72 -7.20 7.57
N SER A 20 7.26 -8.05 6.69
CA SER A 20 8.55 -8.72 6.89
C SER A 20 9.75 -7.78 6.84
N ALA A 21 9.60 -6.60 6.25
CA ALA A 21 10.61 -5.54 6.27
C ALA A 21 10.79 -4.91 7.67
N ILE A 22 9.95 -5.25 8.65
CA ILE A 22 9.99 -4.65 9.98
C ILE A 22 10.46 -5.69 10.99
N ASP A 23 11.60 -5.43 11.61
CA ASP A 23 12.11 -6.22 12.71
C ASP A 23 11.22 -6.03 13.95
N GLU A 24 10.61 -7.11 14.43
CA GLU A 24 9.64 -7.05 15.53
C GLU A 24 10.28 -6.73 16.89
N GLU A 25 11.54 -7.10 17.09
CA GLU A 25 12.26 -6.92 18.36
C GLU A 25 12.82 -5.51 18.50
N THR A 26 13.36 -4.97 17.41
CA THR A 26 14.10 -3.70 17.39
C THR A 26 13.30 -2.56 16.77
N GLY A 27 12.22 -2.86 16.04
CA GLY A 27 11.42 -1.87 15.30
C GLY A 27 12.14 -1.29 14.09
N LYS A 28 13.32 -1.82 13.73
CA LYS A 28 14.07 -1.39 12.56
C LYS A 28 13.34 -1.77 11.29
N VAL A 29 13.41 -0.90 10.29
CA VAL A 29 12.79 -1.10 8.99
C VAL A 29 13.87 -1.29 7.94
N ASP A 30 13.75 -2.35 7.15
CA ASP A 30 14.51 -2.54 5.92
C ASP A 30 13.95 -1.61 4.84
N GLN A 31 14.62 -0.47 4.68
CA GLN A 31 14.17 0.57 3.78
C GLN A 31 14.11 0.13 2.33
N HIS A 32 15.08 -0.69 1.90
CA HIS A 32 15.15 -1.18 0.54
C HIS A 32 13.90 -2.00 0.19
N THR A 33 13.49 -2.88 1.09
CA THR A 33 12.27 -3.68 0.91
C THR A 33 11.03 -2.80 0.87
N ILE A 34 10.92 -1.77 1.73
CA ILE A 34 9.78 -0.83 1.71
C ILE A 34 9.71 -0.06 0.38
N ASP A 35 10.84 0.42 -0.14
CA ASP A 35 10.89 1.15 -1.41
C ASP A 35 10.44 0.27 -2.58
N GLU A 36 10.92 -0.98 -2.62
CA GLU A 36 10.50 -1.96 -3.63
C GLU A 36 8.99 -2.21 -3.55
N GLN A 37 8.45 -2.35 -2.33
CA GLN A 37 7.02 -2.57 -2.14
C GLN A 37 6.19 -1.32 -2.49
N ALA A 38 6.70 -0.11 -2.24
CA ALA A 38 6.05 1.13 -2.64
C ALA A 38 5.99 1.25 -4.17
N GLN A 39 7.07 0.90 -4.87
CA GLN A 39 7.06 0.84 -6.34
C GLN A 39 6.13 -0.24 -6.88
N ALA A 40 6.04 -1.40 -6.21
CA ALA A 40 5.09 -2.45 -6.56
C ALA A 40 3.64 -1.97 -6.37
N LEU A 41 3.34 -1.25 -5.27
CA LEU A 41 2.03 -0.66 -5.02
C LEU A 41 1.68 0.39 -6.08
N LYS A 42 2.63 1.24 -6.48
CA LYS A 42 2.42 2.21 -7.56
C LYS A 42 2.05 1.55 -8.88
N ARG A 43 2.70 0.44 -9.23
CA ARG A 43 2.33 -0.35 -10.43
C ARG A 43 0.96 -0.99 -10.29
N TRP A 44 0.67 -1.54 -9.11
CA TRP A 44 -0.63 -2.12 -8.80
C TRP A 44 -1.78 -1.11 -8.95
N ILE A 45 -1.58 0.14 -8.57
CA ILE A 45 -2.57 1.22 -8.76
C ILE A 45 -2.89 1.41 -10.25
N ALA A 46 -1.87 1.50 -11.10
CA ALA A 46 -2.06 1.68 -12.55
C ALA A 46 -2.80 0.48 -13.18
N ASP A 47 -2.49 -0.74 -12.72
CA ASP A 47 -3.16 -1.95 -13.16
C ASP A 47 -4.63 -2.00 -12.68
N LEU A 48 -4.91 -1.55 -11.45
CA LEU A 48 -6.28 -1.40 -10.92
C LEU A 48 -7.10 -0.39 -11.74
N GLU A 49 -6.52 0.78 -12.04
CA GLU A 49 -7.16 1.80 -12.87
C GLU A 49 -7.59 1.25 -14.22
N THR A 50 -6.66 0.53 -14.86
CA THR A 50 -6.94 -0.15 -16.13
C THR A 50 -8.07 -1.16 -15.97
N ALA A 51 -8.02 -1.99 -14.93
CA ALA A 51 -8.99 -3.05 -14.71
C ALA A 51 -10.42 -2.53 -14.52
N TYR A 52 -10.65 -1.54 -13.65
CA TYR A 52 -12.01 -1.06 -13.42
C TYR A 52 -12.54 -0.22 -14.60
N VAL A 53 -11.66 0.49 -15.32
CA VAL A 53 -12.06 1.23 -16.54
C VAL A 53 -12.48 0.27 -17.65
N GLU A 54 -11.75 -0.82 -17.86
CA GLU A 54 -12.17 -1.86 -18.81
C GLU A 54 -13.48 -2.52 -18.39
N GLU A 55 -13.66 -2.79 -17.11
CA GLU A 55 -14.90 -3.40 -16.61
C GLU A 55 -16.10 -2.45 -16.76
N ALA A 56 -15.92 -1.15 -16.50
CA ALA A 56 -16.95 -0.13 -16.71
C ALA A 56 -17.36 -0.05 -18.19
N LYS A 57 -16.40 -0.17 -19.13
CA LYS A 57 -16.69 -0.23 -20.58
C LYS A 57 -17.50 -1.47 -20.96
N ARG A 58 -17.23 -2.61 -20.31
CA ARG A 58 -17.94 -3.89 -20.54
C ARG A 58 -19.34 -3.91 -19.94
N LYS A 59 -19.59 -3.11 -18.90
CA LYS A 59 -20.87 -3.01 -18.20
C LYS A 59 -21.41 -1.56 -18.23
N PRO A 60 -21.92 -1.07 -19.37
CA PRO A 60 -22.35 0.32 -19.52
C PRO A 60 -23.43 0.75 -18.51
N VAL A 61 -24.34 -0.15 -18.16
CA VAL A 61 -25.43 0.09 -17.18
C VAL A 61 -24.87 0.37 -15.78
N ASP A 62 -23.79 -0.31 -15.39
CA ASP A 62 -23.14 -0.18 -14.08
C ASP A 62 -21.90 0.74 -14.11
N SER A 63 -21.57 1.31 -15.26
CA SER A 63 -20.29 2.01 -15.52
C SER A 63 -20.00 3.13 -14.53
N ASN A 64 -21.01 3.93 -14.18
CA ASN A 64 -20.89 5.00 -13.20
C ASN A 64 -20.56 4.48 -11.80
N LYS A 65 -21.20 3.37 -11.39
CA LYS A 65 -20.94 2.73 -10.09
C LYS A 65 -19.54 2.14 -10.05
N ILE A 66 -19.16 1.38 -11.09
CA ILE A 66 -17.83 0.78 -11.22
C ILE A 66 -16.74 1.86 -11.17
N GLY A 67 -16.93 2.95 -11.92
CA GLY A 67 -15.98 4.06 -11.94
C GLY A 67 -15.87 4.81 -10.61
N ALA A 68 -16.98 5.02 -9.90
CA ALA A 68 -16.96 5.69 -8.60
C ALA A 68 -16.25 4.85 -7.53
N GLU A 69 -16.61 3.57 -7.41
CA GLU A 69 -15.99 2.64 -6.47
C GLU A 69 -14.50 2.40 -6.81
N GLY A 70 -14.17 2.30 -8.11
CA GLY A 70 -12.79 2.17 -8.58
C GLY A 70 -11.92 3.36 -8.23
N ARG A 71 -12.41 4.59 -8.45
CA ARG A 71 -11.68 5.82 -8.07
C ARG A 71 -11.46 5.93 -6.57
N LYS A 72 -12.48 5.61 -5.77
CA LYS A 72 -12.35 5.59 -4.30
C LYS A 72 -11.21 4.65 -3.87
N LEU A 73 -11.16 3.46 -4.45
CA LEU A 73 -10.10 2.51 -4.11
C LEU A 73 -8.71 2.96 -4.58
N VAL A 74 -8.62 3.65 -5.71
CA VAL A 74 -7.37 4.27 -6.18
C VAL A 74 -6.89 5.36 -5.22
N GLU A 75 -7.80 6.21 -4.71
CA GLU A 75 -7.46 7.22 -3.70
C GLU A 75 -6.94 6.57 -2.42
N GLU A 76 -7.59 5.51 -1.92
CA GLU A 76 -7.13 4.74 -0.77
C GLU A 76 -5.75 4.10 -1.02
N ALA A 77 -5.49 3.63 -2.24
CA ALA A 77 -4.21 3.04 -2.60
C ALA A 77 -3.08 4.07 -2.69
N TRP A 78 -3.35 5.26 -3.21
CA TRP A 78 -2.40 6.38 -3.18
C TRP A 78 -2.11 6.82 -1.75
N PHE A 79 -3.11 6.87 -0.88
CA PHE A 79 -2.90 7.16 0.54
C PHE A 79 -1.97 6.13 1.21
N ALA A 80 -2.19 4.83 0.95
CA ALA A 80 -1.29 3.79 1.45
C ALA A 80 0.14 3.94 0.90
N TYR A 81 0.30 4.29 -0.38
CA TYR A 81 1.60 4.58 -1.00
C TYR A 81 2.31 5.78 -0.34
N GLU A 82 1.59 6.88 -0.08
CA GLU A 82 2.14 8.06 0.60
C GLU A 82 2.65 7.71 1.99
N ILE A 83 1.90 6.93 2.77
CA ILE A 83 2.36 6.46 4.09
C ILE A 83 3.65 5.64 3.97
N MET A 84 3.79 4.79 2.94
CA MET A 84 5.03 4.02 2.74
C MET A 84 6.23 4.92 2.45
N LEU A 85 6.05 6.01 1.71
CA LEU A 85 7.10 7.01 1.47
C LEU A 85 7.39 7.85 2.73
N GLU A 86 6.41 8.11 3.59
CA GLU A 86 6.65 8.81 4.86
C GLU A 86 7.47 7.95 5.83
N VAL A 87 7.23 6.64 5.83
CA VAL A 87 8.05 5.68 6.58
C VAL A 87 9.51 5.80 6.11
N GLU A 88 9.75 5.81 4.79
CA GLU A 88 11.08 6.03 4.18
C GLU A 88 11.80 7.26 4.72
N GLN A 89 11.15 8.42 4.69
CA GLN A 89 11.77 9.69 5.11
C GLN A 89 12.16 9.73 6.59
N ARG A 90 11.58 8.85 7.42
CA ARG A 90 11.84 8.78 8.87
C ARG A 90 12.86 7.69 9.24
N SER A 91 13.21 6.79 8.31
CA SER A 91 14.23 5.75 8.49
C SER A 91 15.53 6.07 7.73
N GLY A 92 16.56 6.57 8.44
CA GLY A 92 17.92 6.77 7.93
C GLY A 92 18.97 6.89 9.04
N GLU A 93 20.24 6.57 8.75
CA GLU A 93 21.36 6.52 9.72
C GLU A 93 21.71 7.88 10.38
N PRO A 94 22.26 7.88 11.61
CA PRO A 94 22.38 9.06 12.49
C PRO A 94 23.69 9.86 12.30
N PRO A 95 23.75 11.15 12.68
CA PRO A 95 25.02 11.79 13.04
C PRO A 95 25.53 11.25 14.40
N ARG A 96 26.86 11.09 14.57
CA ARG A 96 27.51 10.80 15.86
C ARG A 96 28.52 11.92 16.22
N PRO A 97 28.91 12.11 17.51
CA PRO A 97 28.26 11.67 18.76
C PRO A 97 28.10 12.78 19.85
N ALA A 98 27.17 12.50 20.76
CA ALA A 98 27.13 12.82 22.20
C ALA A 98 27.02 14.28 22.66
N GLU A 99 25.82 14.69 23.08
CA GLU A 99 25.47 15.09 24.45
C GLU A 99 24.01 15.64 24.45
N TYR A 100 23.21 15.21 25.44
CA TYR A 100 21.76 15.42 25.61
C TYR A 100 20.85 14.58 24.69
N GLU A 101 20.20 13.60 25.31
CA GLU A 101 19.39 12.53 24.71
C GLU A 101 18.26 13.06 23.81
N GLN A 102 18.54 13.12 22.52
CA GLN A 102 17.53 13.10 21.46
C GLN A 102 17.28 11.64 21.09
N LEU A 103 16.00 11.30 20.86
CA LEU A 103 15.58 10.01 20.33
C LEU A 103 16.42 9.65 19.10
N PRO A 104 16.89 8.40 18.93
CA PRO A 104 17.68 8.01 17.76
C PRO A 104 16.83 8.18 16.49
N SER A 105 17.30 8.99 15.53
CA SER A 105 16.73 8.98 14.18
C SER A 105 16.96 7.62 13.54
N GLY A 106 16.00 7.14 12.74
CA GLY A 106 16.01 5.79 12.19
C GLY A 106 15.06 4.81 12.90
N ILE A 107 14.33 5.25 13.92
CA ILE A 107 13.19 4.53 14.48
C ILE A 107 11.92 5.10 13.85
N VAL A 108 11.26 4.29 13.03
CA VAL A 108 9.87 4.57 12.65
C VAL A 108 9.07 4.55 13.94
N THR A 109 8.42 5.67 14.30
CA THR A 109 7.55 5.68 15.47
C THR A 109 6.56 4.52 15.34
N GLY A 110 6.25 3.82 16.43
CA GLY A 110 5.29 2.71 16.40
C GLY A 110 3.98 3.11 15.69
N GLU A 111 3.61 4.39 15.77
CA GLU A 111 2.50 5.01 15.07
C GLU A 111 2.62 4.95 13.53
N ALA A 112 3.75 5.32 12.94
CA ALA A 112 3.94 5.28 11.49
C ALA A 112 3.96 3.83 10.95
N ARG A 113 4.54 2.89 11.70
CA ARG A 113 4.43 1.44 11.42
C ARG A 113 2.97 0.99 11.44
N VAL A 114 2.23 1.32 12.50
CA VAL A 114 0.83 0.93 12.64
C VAL A 114 -0.03 1.54 11.54
N ALA A 115 0.22 2.80 11.17
CA ALA A 115 -0.46 3.48 10.08
C ALA A 115 -0.24 2.76 8.74
N MET A 116 1.00 2.46 8.38
CA MET A 116 1.33 1.75 7.13
C MET A 116 0.66 0.37 7.06
N LEU A 117 0.80 -0.43 8.11
CA LEU A 117 0.24 -1.78 8.14
C LEU A 117 -1.28 -1.78 8.15
N SER A 118 -1.90 -0.79 8.80
CA SER A 118 -3.35 -0.61 8.80
C SER A 118 -3.84 -0.19 7.42
N ALA A 119 -3.19 0.78 6.77
CA ALA A 119 -3.55 1.23 5.42
C ALA A 119 -3.47 0.08 4.40
N LEU A 120 -2.39 -0.71 4.42
CA LEU A 120 -2.24 -1.87 3.51
C LEU A 120 -3.26 -2.98 3.80
N ARG A 121 -3.59 -3.22 5.08
CA ARG A 121 -4.63 -4.18 5.47
C ARG A 121 -6.00 -3.73 4.98
N ASP A 122 -6.35 -2.48 5.23
CA ASP A 122 -7.66 -1.93 4.92
C ASP A 122 -7.86 -1.88 3.40
N LEU A 123 -6.83 -1.44 2.65
CA LEU A 123 -6.80 -1.51 1.19
C LEU A 123 -7.00 -2.95 0.66
N THR A 124 -6.34 -3.94 1.27
CA THR A 124 -6.52 -5.36 0.91
C THR A 124 -7.97 -5.81 1.10
N ASN A 125 -8.58 -5.43 2.23
CA ASN A 125 -9.96 -5.79 2.55
C ASN A 125 -10.95 -5.11 1.60
N HIS A 126 -10.80 -3.81 1.37
CA HIS A 126 -11.66 -3.04 0.47
C HIS A 126 -11.52 -3.50 -0.98
N PHE A 127 -10.31 -3.85 -1.44
CA PHE A 127 -10.15 -4.44 -2.78
C PHE A 127 -10.84 -5.81 -2.88
N ALA A 128 -10.76 -6.66 -1.85
CA ALA A 128 -11.46 -7.94 -1.85
C ALA A 128 -13.00 -7.77 -1.88
N GLU A 129 -13.54 -6.74 -1.25
CA GLU A 129 -14.95 -6.36 -1.34
C GLU A 129 -15.31 -5.82 -2.73
N PHE A 130 -14.50 -4.90 -3.26
CA PHE A 130 -14.66 -4.35 -4.60
C PHE A 130 -14.66 -5.44 -5.67
N ARG A 131 -13.73 -6.39 -5.60
CA ARG A 131 -13.69 -7.54 -6.53
C ARG A 131 -14.98 -8.35 -6.45
N ARG A 132 -15.41 -8.74 -5.24
CA ARG A 132 -16.60 -9.57 -5.04
C ARG A 132 -17.87 -8.89 -5.52
N ASN A 133 -18.01 -7.60 -5.25
CA ASN A 133 -19.27 -6.88 -5.43
C ASN A 133 -19.37 -6.13 -6.76
N VAL A 134 -18.25 -5.72 -7.35
CA VAL A 134 -18.19 -4.83 -8.51
C VAL A 134 -17.58 -5.54 -9.72
N LEU A 135 -16.35 -6.05 -9.59
CA LEU A 135 -15.64 -6.66 -10.73
C LEU A 135 -16.13 -8.07 -11.09
N LYS A 136 -16.80 -8.79 -10.16
CA LYS A 136 -17.36 -10.15 -10.37
C LYS A 136 -16.40 -11.15 -11.05
N GLY A 137 -15.11 -11.11 -10.69
CA GLY A 137 -14.06 -12.07 -11.12
C GLY A 137 -13.57 -12.98 -10.00
#